data_AF-A0A920EPZ4-F1
#
_entry.id   AF-A0A920EPZ4-F1
#
_cell.length_a   1.000
_cell.length_b   1.000
_cell.length_c   1.000
_cell.angle_alpha   90.00
_cell.angle_beta   90.00
_cell.angle_gamma   90.00
#
_symmetry.space_group_name_H-M   'P 1'
#
loop_
_entity.id
_entity.type
_entity.pdbx_description
1 polymer ?
#
loop_
_entity_poly.entity_id
_entity_poly.type
_entity_poly.pdbx_seq_one_letter_code
_entity_poly.pdbx_strand_id
1 'polypeptide(L)'
;MAEITVRAIDSALAMEEVQKRLGDDALIISTQRIDGQIEITATDEEVIKPEKETKPFILGDIYRQDNFSAVLDRKVGEVKNDMDRNGSSDIYSEVTSKISKIYSELSEIKLLLDNFDEVPFEYGTLDKLKFIGFRPSTLNIFDDLSNETEIKCSCKKVSKSICKRKM
;
A
#
# COMPACT_ATOMS: atom_id res chain seq x y z
N MET A 1 22.73 37.69 -49.13
CA MET A 1 22.45 38.74 -48.11
C MET A 1 21.03 39.23 -48.30
N ALA A 2 20.06 38.38 -47.98
CA ALA A 2 18.67 38.77 -47.89
C ALA A 2 18.15 38.33 -46.51
N GLU A 3 18.15 39.26 -45.56
CA GLU A 3 17.38 39.09 -44.32
C GLU A 3 15.97 39.61 -44.57
N ILE A 4 14.96 38.80 -44.27
CA ILE A 4 13.55 39.19 -44.41
C ILE A 4 12.80 39.02 -43.11
N THR A 5 11.82 39.87 -42.90
CA THR A 5 10.83 39.74 -41.82
C THR A 5 9.45 39.59 -42.45
N VAL A 6 8.74 38.52 -42.06
CA VAL A 6 7.42 38.15 -42.57
C VAL A 6 6.43 38.10 -41.41
N ARG A 7 5.21 38.62 -41.61
CA ARG A 7 4.13 38.57 -40.62
C ARG A 7 2.91 37.86 -41.21
N ALA A 8 2.38 36.87 -40.51
CA ALA A 8 1.15 36.18 -40.90
C ALA A 8 0.28 35.80 -39.69
N ILE A 9 -0.98 35.47 -39.96
CA ILE A 9 -1.96 35.08 -38.93
C ILE A 9 -1.57 33.77 -38.24
N ASP A 10 -0.94 32.85 -38.98
CA ASP A 10 -0.55 31.52 -38.51
C ASP A 10 0.91 31.23 -38.90
N SER A 11 1.56 30.35 -38.13
CA SER A 11 2.98 30.00 -38.32
C SER A 11 3.20 29.30 -39.67
N ALA A 12 2.23 28.50 -40.11
CA ALA A 12 2.30 27.81 -41.40
C ALA A 12 2.39 28.79 -42.58
N LEU A 13 1.54 29.82 -42.58
CA LEU A 13 1.54 30.85 -43.64
C LEU A 13 2.80 31.72 -43.58
N ALA A 14 3.29 32.05 -42.39
CA ALA A 14 4.53 32.80 -42.24
C ALA A 14 5.73 32.00 -42.78
N MET A 15 5.77 30.69 -42.55
CA MET A 15 6.83 29.81 -43.09
C MET A 15 6.73 29.63 -44.61
N GLU A 16 5.53 29.52 -45.16
CA GLU A 16 5.33 29.46 -46.62
C GLU A 16 5.87 30.72 -47.32
N GLU A 17 5.63 31.90 -46.74
CA GLU A 17 6.17 33.15 -47.26
C GLU A 17 7.70 33.26 -47.13
N VAL A 18 8.27 32.74 -46.04
CA VAL A 18 9.73 32.66 -45.87
C VAL A 18 10.33 31.73 -46.93
N GLN A 19 9.77 30.54 -47.10
CA GLN A 19 10.20 29.55 -48.09
C GLN A 19 10.11 30.08 -49.53
N LYS A 20 9.03 30.79 -49.86
CA LYS A 20 8.84 31.37 -51.20
C LYS A 20 9.88 32.44 -51.54
N ARG A 21 10.39 33.16 -50.54
CA ARG A 21 11.33 34.27 -50.74
C ARG A 21 12.79 33.86 -50.60
N LEU A 22 13.12 33.00 -49.64
CA LEU A 22 14.49 32.59 -49.32
C LEU A 22 14.83 31.14 -49.72
N GLY A 23 13.83 30.33 -50.07
CA GLY A 23 13.99 28.91 -50.39
C GLY A 23 13.88 28.01 -49.15
N ASP A 24 14.01 26.70 -49.40
CA ASP A 24 13.85 25.65 -48.37
C ASP A 24 14.98 25.67 -47.33
N ASP A 25 16.14 26.20 -47.71
CA ASP A 25 17.34 26.25 -46.87
C ASP A 25 17.44 27.53 -46.02
N ALA A 26 16.36 28.31 -45.94
CA ALA A 26 16.31 29.54 -45.16
C ALA A 26 16.49 29.28 -43.66
N LEU A 27 17.37 30.04 -43.03
CA LEU A 27 17.62 29.95 -41.59
C LEU A 27 16.76 30.96 -40.83
N ILE A 28 16.00 30.46 -39.85
CA ILE A 28 15.20 31.31 -38.97
C ILE A 28 16.08 31.90 -37.87
N ILE A 29 16.17 33.23 -37.82
CA ILE A 29 16.89 33.98 -36.78
C ILE A 29 16.00 34.16 -35.55
N SER A 30 14.73 34.50 -35.75
CA SER A 30 13.79 34.71 -34.63
C SER A 30 12.34 34.48 -35.03
N THR A 31 11.52 34.09 -34.05
CA THR A 31 10.07 34.00 -34.16
C THR A 31 9.44 34.73 -32.98
N GLN A 32 8.47 35.61 -33.25
CA GLN A 32 7.79 36.41 -32.24
C GLN A 32 6.30 36.46 -32.54
N ARG A 33 5.50 36.72 -31.50
CA ARG A 33 4.05 36.92 -31.64
C ARG A 33 3.70 38.35 -31.29
N ILE A 34 3.30 39.13 -32.29
CA ILE A 34 3.01 40.57 -32.16
C ILE A 34 1.62 40.83 -32.75
N ASP A 35 0.74 41.45 -31.97
CA ASP A 35 -0.65 41.77 -32.35
C ASP A 35 -1.49 40.55 -32.78
N GLY A 36 -1.24 39.40 -32.13
CA GLY A 36 -1.93 38.15 -32.44
C GLY A 36 -1.41 37.41 -33.67
N GLN A 37 -0.53 38.04 -34.46
CA GLN A 37 0.13 37.48 -35.65
C GLN A 37 1.54 36.98 -35.31
N ILE A 38 2.05 36.05 -36.12
CA ILE A 38 3.41 35.50 -35.99
C ILE A 38 4.32 36.26 -36.95
N GLU A 39 5.40 36.81 -36.38
CA GLU A 39 6.48 37.48 -37.08
C GLU A 39 7.72 36.57 -37.10
N ILE A 40 8.27 36.32 -38.29
CA ILE A 40 9.43 35.46 -38.50
C ILE A 40 10.51 36.27 -39.23
N THR A 41 11.71 36.32 -38.65
CA THR A 41 12.89 36.89 -39.30
C THR A 41 13.81 35.77 -39.72
N ALA A 42 14.17 35.74 -41.01
CA ALA A 42 14.94 34.67 -41.64
C ALA A 42 16.03 35.21 -42.58
N THR A 43 17.08 34.42 -42.79
CA THR A 43 18.24 34.75 -43.64
C THR A 43 18.65 33.58 -44.53
N ASP A 44 19.33 33.88 -45.64
CA ASP A 44 19.91 32.92 -46.60
C ASP A 44 21.34 32.46 -46.23
N GLU A 45 21.91 32.95 -45.12
CA GLU A 45 23.30 32.67 -44.75
C GLU A 45 23.47 31.49 -43.79
N GLU A 46 24.42 30.61 -44.11
CA GLU A 46 24.99 29.64 -43.16
C GLU A 46 25.83 30.37 -42.11
N VAL A 47 25.36 30.41 -40.86
CA VAL A 47 26.09 31.07 -39.77
C VAL A 47 27.39 30.31 -39.48
N ILE A 48 28.53 30.89 -39.86
CA ILE A 48 29.84 30.54 -39.31
C ILE A 48 29.77 30.89 -37.82
N LYS A 49 29.66 29.87 -36.96
CA LYS A 49 29.59 30.04 -35.51
C LYS A 49 30.77 30.92 -35.05
N PRO A 50 30.54 32.09 -34.43
CA PRO A 50 31.65 32.81 -33.83
C PRO A 50 32.18 31.96 -32.68
N GLU A 51 33.45 31.56 -32.79
CA GLU A 51 34.21 30.85 -31.78
C GLU A 51 34.42 31.81 -30.60
N LYS A 52 33.38 32.03 -29.79
CA LYS A 52 33.52 32.72 -28.52
C LYS A 52 34.35 31.81 -27.64
N GLU A 53 35.59 32.20 -27.38
CA GLU A 53 36.40 31.60 -26.32
C GLU A 53 35.63 31.71 -25.00
N THR A 54 34.94 30.64 -24.65
CA THR A 54 34.28 30.51 -23.35
C THR A 54 35.37 30.27 -22.32
N LYS A 55 36.02 31.35 -21.86
CA LYS A 55 36.66 31.29 -20.55
C LYS A 55 35.55 30.88 -19.57
N PRO A 56 35.70 29.74 -18.85
CA PRO A 56 34.66 29.28 -17.96
C PRO A 56 34.40 30.38 -16.94
N PHE A 57 33.15 30.80 -16.80
CA PHE A 57 32.74 31.66 -15.70
C PHE A 57 32.98 30.90 -14.40
N ILE A 58 34.11 31.17 -13.75
CA ILE A 58 34.40 30.60 -12.44
C ILE A 58 33.58 31.40 -11.44
N LEU A 59 32.56 30.74 -10.90
CA LEU A 59 31.72 31.28 -9.85
C LEU A 59 32.59 31.45 -8.58
N GLY A 60 32.63 32.67 -8.02
CA GLY A 60 33.43 33.00 -6.83
C GLY A 60 33.07 32.14 -5.62
N ASP A 61 34.00 31.95 -4.69
CA ASP A 61 33.90 30.93 -3.63
C ASP A 61 32.64 31.06 -2.74
N ILE A 62 32.10 32.27 -2.58
CA ILE A 62 30.84 32.55 -1.85
C ILE A 62 29.59 31.98 -2.52
N TYR A 63 29.64 31.67 -3.82
CA TYR A 63 28.54 31.11 -4.60
C TYR A 63 28.80 29.66 -5.02
N ARG A 64 29.99 29.11 -4.72
CA ARG A 64 30.28 27.69 -4.95
C ARG A 64 29.46 26.86 -3.97
N GLN A 65 28.45 26.19 -4.50
CA GLN A 65 27.79 25.09 -3.81
C GLN A 65 28.85 23.99 -3.59
N ASP A 66 28.84 23.34 -2.43
CA ASP A 66 29.74 22.22 -2.10
C ASP A 66 29.91 21.32 -3.33
N ASN A 67 31.16 20.95 -3.67
CA ASN A 67 31.43 20.08 -4.81
C ASN A 67 30.54 18.83 -4.74
N PHE A 68 30.09 18.32 -5.89
CA PHE A 68 29.22 17.15 -5.94
C PHE A 68 29.76 15.98 -5.09
N SER A 69 31.09 15.77 -5.10
CA SER A 69 31.75 14.79 -4.21
C SER A 69 31.53 15.06 -2.72
N ALA A 70 31.63 16.31 -2.25
CA ALA A 70 31.39 16.66 -0.86
C ALA A 70 29.91 16.47 -0.45
N VAL A 71 28.97 16.77 -1.37
CA VAL A 71 27.54 16.51 -1.15
C VAL A 71 27.26 15.00 -1.11
N LEU A 72 27.90 14.23 -2.00
CA LEU A 72 27.80 12.77 -2.00
C LEU A 72 28.35 12.17 -0.72
N ASP A 73 29.55 12.56 -0.28
CA ASP A 73 30.18 12.05 0.93
C ASP A 73 29.33 12.38 2.17
N ARG A 74 28.76 13.58 2.23
CA ARG A 74 27.79 13.97 3.26
C ARG A 74 26.54 13.09 3.22
N LYS A 75 25.94 12.88 2.04
CA LYS A 75 24.71 12.09 1.89
C LYS A 75 24.94 10.60 2.18
N VAL A 76 26.07 10.05 1.75
CA VAL A 76 26.47 8.66 2.03
C VAL A 76 26.76 8.49 3.52
N GLY A 77 27.36 9.49 4.17
CA GLY A 77 27.55 9.52 5.62
C GLY A 77 26.23 9.59 6.39
N GLU A 78 25.27 10.41 5.96
CA GLU A 78 23.91 10.48 6.53
C GLU A 78 23.19 9.12 6.42
N VAL A 79 23.22 8.48 5.25
CA VAL A 79 22.58 7.15 5.05
C VAL A 79 23.19 6.07 5.95
N LYS A 80 24.50 6.12 6.23
CA LYS A 80 25.14 5.18 7.16
C LYS A 80 24.67 5.39 8.61
N ASN A 81 24.50 6.63 9.04
CA ASN A 81 23.98 6.94 10.39
C ASN A 81 22.50 6.58 10.55
N ASP A 82 21.71 6.62 9.47
CA ASP A 82 20.32 6.16 9.48
C ASP A 82 20.19 4.62 9.40
N MET A 83 21.16 3.91 8.81
CA MET A 83 21.19 2.43 8.81
C MET A 83 21.51 1.81 10.17
N ASP A 84 22.22 2.53 11.05
CA ASP A 84 22.45 2.11 12.44
C ASP A 84 21.23 2.35 13.36
N ARG A 85 20.11 2.88 12.82
CA ARG A 85 18.80 2.89 13.48
C ARG A 85 17.89 1.79 12.92
N ASN A 86 18.19 0.54 13.31
CA ASN A 86 17.23 -0.53 13.57
C ASN A 86 16.05 -0.73 12.58
N GLY A 87 16.33 -1.02 11.31
CA GLY A 87 15.27 -1.31 10.33
C GLY A 87 15.03 -2.78 9.99
N SER A 88 16.05 -3.65 10.07
CA SER A 88 15.99 -5.00 9.50
C SER A 88 16.35 -6.10 10.51
N SER A 89 17.51 -5.99 11.16
CA SER A 89 17.97 -6.96 12.17
C SER A 89 16.97 -7.17 13.31
N ASP A 90 16.37 -6.08 13.80
CA ASP A 90 15.40 -6.13 14.90
C ASP A 90 14.07 -6.77 14.49
N ILE A 91 13.65 -6.60 13.24
CA ILE A 91 12.43 -7.23 12.72
C ILE A 91 12.64 -8.74 12.64
N TYR A 92 13.79 -9.19 12.12
CA TYR A 92 14.11 -10.62 12.08
C TYR A 92 14.23 -11.23 13.47
N SER A 93 14.84 -10.53 14.43
CA SER A 93 14.95 -11.02 15.81
C SER A 93 13.57 -11.09 16.49
N GLU A 94 12.71 -10.08 16.28
CA GLU A 94 11.37 -10.05 16.83
C GLU A 94 10.49 -11.15 16.20
N VAL A 95 10.52 -11.31 14.88
CA VAL A 95 9.81 -12.38 14.16
C VAL A 95 10.28 -13.75 14.63
N THR A 96 11.59 -13.95 14.78
CA THR A 96 12.15 -15.22 15.29
C THR A 96 11.66 -15.49 16.71
N SER A 97 11.65 -14.48 17.58
CA SER A 97 11.14 -14.62 18.95
C SER A 97 9.65 -15.00 18.99
N LYS A 98 8.83 -14.43 18.10
CA LYS A 98 7.40 -14.74 17.97
C LYS A 98 7.19 -16.17 17.47
N ILE A 99 7.98 -16.61 16.48
CA ILE A 99 7.94 -17.99 15.97
C ILE A 99 8.29 -18.98 17.09
N SER A 100 9.30 -18.69 17.91
CA SER A 100 9.66 -19.54 19.05
C SER A 100 8.54 -19.65 20.09
N LYS A 101 7.83 -18.54 20.38
CA LYS A 101 6.67 -18.55 21.29
C LYS A 101 5.50 -19.38 20.76
N ILE A 102 5.17 -19.22 19.48
CA ILE A 102 4.12 -20.02 18.84
C ILE A 102 4.46 -21.51 18.91
N TYR A 103 5.72 -21.86 18.68
CA TYR A 103 6.15 -23.25 18.78
C TYR A 103 5.97 -23.84 20.19
N SER A 104 6.30 -23.08 21.25
CA SER A 104 6.08 -23.54 22.63
C SER A 104 4.59 -23.70 22.95
N GLU A 105 3.74 -22.75 22.53
CA GLU A 105 2.29 -22.82 22.76
C GLU A 105 1.66 -24.03 22.04
N LEU A 106 2.06 -24.30 20.79
CA LEU A 106 1.59 -25.47 20.05
C LEU A 106 2.06 -26.79 20.71
N SER A 107 3.25 -26.81 21.30
CA SER A 107 3.74 -27.97 22.06
C SER A 107 2.91 -28.21 23.33
N GLU A 108 2.50 -27.16 24.03
CA GLU A 108 1.63 -27.27 25.21
C GLU A 108 0.23 -27.77 24.83
N ILE A 109 -0.35 -27.24 23.75
CA ILE A 109 -1.66 -27.70 23.24
C ILE A 109 -1.58 -29.18 22.84
N LYS A 110 -0.47 -29.60 22.21
CA LYS A 110 -0.25 -30.99 21.86
C LYS A 110 -0.20 -31.88 23.10
N LEU A 111 0.51 -31.46 24.15
CA LEU A 111 0.53 -32.19 25.42
C LEU A 111 -0.88 -32.28 26.05
N LEU A 112 -1.69 -31.24 25.96
CA LEU A 112 -3.08 -31.29 26.43
C LEU A 112 -3.91 -32.30 25.62
N LEU A 113 -3.74 -32.35 24.31
CA LEU A 113 -4.40 -33.33 23.43
C LEU A 113 -3.92 -34.75 23.69
N ASP A 114 -2.62 -34.96 23.88
CA ASP A 114 -2.05 -36.27 24.17
C ASP A 114 -2.47 -36.77 25.57
N ASN A 115 -2.74 -35.86 26.50
CA ASN A 115 -3.31 -36.14 27.83
C ASN A 115 -4.85 -36.08 27.85
N PHE A 116 -5.49 -35.82 26.71
CA PHE A 116 -6.94 -35.97 26.58
C PHE A 116 -7.22 -37.46 26.48
N ASP A 117 -7.31 -38.11 27.64
CA ASP A 117 -7.95 -39.41 27.71
C ASP A 117 -9.35 -39.23 27.11
N GLU A 118 -9.71 -40.06 26.12
CA GLU A 118 -11.09 -40.21 25.64
C GLU A 118 -11.95 -40.76 26.79
N VAL A 119 -12.15 -39.99 27.86
CA VAL A 119 -13.20 -40.26 28.83
C VAL A 119 -14.48 -39.92 28.07
N PRO A 120 -15.35 -40.90 27.77
CA PRO A 120 -16.61 -40.60 27.12
C PRO A 120 -17.33 -39.59 28.02
N PHE A 121 -17.55 -38.37 27.50
CA PHE A 121 -18.31 -37.36 28.22
C PHE A 121 -19.72 -37.93 28.44
N GLU A 122 -19.97 -38.49 29.62
CA GLU A 122 -21.27 -39.06 29.95
C GLU A 122 -22.26 -37.91 30.12
N TYR A 123 -23.10 -37.73 29.10
CA TYR A 123 -24.18 -36.76 29.16
C TYR A 123 -25.10 -37.05 30.35
N GLY A 124 -25.32 -36.03 31.19
CA GLY A 124 -26.27 -36.09 32.29
C GLY A 124 -27.71 -36.26 31.79
N THR A 125 -28.61 -36.63 32.70
CA THR A 125 -30.01 -36.88 32.34
C THR A 125 -30.72 -35.66 31.74
N LEU A 126 -30.44 -34.44 32.19
CA LEU A 126 -31.04 -33.24 31.59
C LEU A 126 -30.51 -32.99 30.18
N ASP A 127 -29.23 -33.25 29.96
CA ASP A 127 -28.60 -33.06 28.65
C ASP A 127 -29.20 -34.04 27.65
N LYS A 128 -29.38 -35.30 28.04
CA LYS A 128 -30.12 -36.31 27.27
C LYS A 128 -31.55 -35.87 26.93
N LEU A 129 -32.29 -35.29 27.87
CA LEU A 129 -33.65 -34.77 27.62
C LEU A 129 -33.66 -33.57 26.66
N LYS A 130 -32.69 -32.66 26.77
CA LYS A 130 -32.53 -31.55 25.83
C LYS A 130 -32.26 -32.06 24.41
N PHE A 131 -31.38 -33.05 24.25
CA PHE A 131 -31.11 -33.69 22.95
C PHE A 131 -32.36 -34.32 22.32
N ILE A 132 -33.27 -34.86 23.13
CA ILE A 132 -34.53 -35.45 22.66
C ILE A 132 -35.58 -34.38 22.28
N GLY A 133 -35.28 -33.09 22.51
CA GLY A 133 -36.12 -31.96 22.06
C GLY A 133 -36.96 -31.31 23.17
N PHE A 134 -36.75 -31.67 24.43
CA PHE A 134 -37.37 -30.94 25.54
C PHE A 134 -36.79 -29.54 25.66
N ARG A 135 -37.65 -28.51 25.62
CA ARG A 135 -37.21 -27.12 25.80
C ARG A 135 -36.73 -26.91 27.25
N PRO A 136 -35.68 -26.11 27.48
CA PRO A 136 -35.22 -25.78 28.83
C PRO A 136 -36.32 -25.22 29.72
N SER A 137 -37.21 -24.39 29.15
CA SER A 137 -38.37 -23.84 29.85
C SER A 137 -39.35 -24.89 30.36
N THR A 138 -39.40 -26.09 29.75
CA THR A 138 -40.23 -27.20 30.22
C THR A 138 -39.56 -28.03 31.30
N LEU A 139 -38.23 -28.13 31.27
CA LEU A 139 -37.44 -28.87 32.26
C LEU A 139 -37.29 -28.06 33.55
N ASN A 140 -37.16 -26.74 33.46
CA ASN A 140 -37.06 -25.82 34.60
C ASN A 140 -38.35 -25.72 35.43
N ILE A 141 -39.45 -26.37 35.02
CA ILE A 141 -40.69 -26.45 35.81
C ILE A 141 -40.54 -27.47 36.95
N PHE A 142 -39.54 -28.34 36.87
CA PHE A 142 -39.27 -29.36 37.88
C PHE A 142 -37.98 -29.04 38.60
N ASP A 143 -38.09 -28.45 39.79
CA ASP A 143 -36.93 -28.13 40.64
C ASP A 143 -36.16 -29.39 41.09
N ASP A 144 -36.83 -30.55 41.08
CA ASP A 144 -36.25 -31.84 41.45
C ASP A 144 -35.46 -32.54 40.32
N LEU A 145 -35.43 -32.01 39.09
CA LEU A 145 -34.72 -32.65 37.98
C LEU A 145 -33.26 -32.18 37.96
N SER A 146 -32.35 -33.12 38.18
CA SER A 146 -30.90 -32.90 38.08
C SER A 146 -30.26 -33.85 37.08
N ASN A 147 -29.00 -33.58 36.72
CA ASN A 147 -28.22 -34.47 35.87
C ASN A 147 -27.94 -35.85 36.49
N GLU A 148 -28.04 -35.96 37.83
CA GLU A 148 -27.87 -37.20 38.60
C GLU A 148 -29.17 -38.01 38.72
N THR A 149 -30.32 -37.45 38.30
CA THR A 149 -31.61 -38.15 38.43
C THR A 149 -31.69 -39.29 37.43
N GLU A 150 -32.15 -40.47 37.84
CA GLU A 150 -32.32 -41.60 36.92
C GLU A 150 -33.31 -41.25 35.80
N ILE A 151 -32.95 -41.52 34.53
CA ILE A 151 -33.72 -41.16 33.33
C ILE A 151 -35.18 -41.65 33.43
N LYS A 152 -35.41 -42.87 33.94
CA LYS A 152 -36.75 -43.43 34.11
C LYS A 152 -37.63 -42.59 35.04
N CYS A 153 -37.06 -42.11 36.14
CA CYS A 153 -37.77 -41.27 37.10
C CYS A 153 -38.13 -39.92 36.47
N SER A 154 -37.19 -39.31 35.76
CA SER A 154 -37.37 -38.05 35.05
C SER A 154 -38.48 -38.14 33.99
N CYS A 155 -38.44 -39.17 33.13
CA CYS A 155 -39.47 -39.41 32.12
C CYS A 155 -40.86 -39.64 32.74
N LYS A 156 -40.94 -40.32 33.89
CA LYS A 156 -42.21 -40.55 34.61
C LYS A 156 -42.78 -39.26 35.22
N LYS A 157 -41.93 -38.36 35.72
CA LYS A 157 -42.37 -37.05 36.23
C LYS A 157 -42.89 -36.16 35.09
N VAL A 158 -42.15 -36.11 33.97
CA VAL A 158 -42.54 -35.36 32.79
C VAL A 158 -43.87 -35.89 32.22
N SER A 159 -44.03 -37.20 32.05
CA SER A 159 -45.28 -37.78 31.53
C SER A 159 -46.48 -37.52 32.43
N LYS A 160 -46.32 -37.63 33.76
CA LYS A 160 -47.38 -37.27 34.72
C LYS A 160 -47.81 -35.80 34.59
N SER A 161 -46.86 -34.88 34.41
CA SER A 161 -47.18 -33.45 34.25
C SER A 161 -47.99 -33.18 32.98
N ILE A 162 -47.65 -33.86 31.88
CA ILE A 162 -48.30 -33.70 30.58
C ILE A 162 -49.73 -34.25 30.67
N CYS A 163 -49.92 -35.40 31.29
CA CYS A 163 -51.26 -35.97 31.49
C CYS A 163 -52.13 -35.10 32.40
N LYS A 164 -51.57 -34.54 33.49
CA LYS A 164 -52.31 -33.66 34.40
C LYS A 164 -52.73 -32.32 33.79
N ARG A 165 -52.04 -31.83 32.77
CA ARG A 165 -52.41 -30.60 32.05
C ARG A 165 -53.47 -30.83 30.97
N LYS A 166 -53.75 -32.09 30.62
CA LYS A 166 -54.68 -32.48 29.55
C LYS A 166 -56.06 -32.92 30.07
N MET A 167 -56.21 -33.06 31.39
CA MET A 167 -57.49 -33.13 32.10
C MET A 167 -57.83 -31.76 32.67
#